data_AF-A0A0S7XE32-F1
#
_entry.id   AF-A0A0S7XE32-F1
#
_cell.length_a   1.000
_cell.length_b   1.000
_cell.length_c   1.000
_cell.angle_alpha   90.00
_cell.angle_beta   90.00
_cell.angle_gamma   90.00
#
_symmetry.space_group_name_H-M   'P 1'
#
loop_
_entity.id
_entity.type
_entity.pdbx_description
1 polymer ?
#
loop_
_entity_poly.entity_id
_entity_poly.type
_entity_poly.pdbx_seq_one_letter_code
_entity_poly.pdbx_strand_id
1 'polypeptide(L)'
;ASEYKPQLILVSAGYDIYFQDPLGAMKVTPEGFATLTSLIMDMAQSNCQGRLVITLEGGYHLNGLRDSVKATLRELIGESILSGSKREGRKLSSTEKIIEKVKEVHKAFWSSL
;
A
#
# COMPACT_ATOMS: atom_id res chain seq x y z
N ALA A 1 -5.39 -5.13 -10.97
CA ALA A 1 -5.20 -3.76 -11.53
C ALA A 1 -4.96 -3.81 -13.03
N SER A 2 -4.03 -4.64 -13.51
CA SER A 2 -3.67 -4.66 -14.95
C SER A 2 -4.79 -5.07 -15.88
N GLU A 3 -5.65 -6.01 -15.47
CA GLU A 3 -6.84 -6.39 -16.24
C GLU A 3 -7.85 -5.23 -16.35
N TYR A 4 -7.97 -4.40 -15.29
CA TYR A 4 -8.85 -3.23 -15.28
C TYR A 4 -8.33 -2.07 -16.15
N LYS A 5 -7.01 -1.95 -16.33
CA LYS A 5 -6.34 -0.90 -17.13
C LYS A 5 -6.75 0.53 -16.70
N PRO A 6 -6.53 0.92 -15.44
CA PRO A 6 -6.88 2.26 -14.98
C PRO A 6 -6.16 3.34 -15.79
N GLN A 7 -6.80 4.48 -16.00
CA GLN A 7 -6.16 5.65 -16.58
C GLN A 7 -5.54 6.57 -15.52
N LEU A 8 -5.86 6.38 -14.25
CA LEU A 8 -5.36 7.11 -13.08
C LEU A 8 -5.53 6.19 -11.87
N ILE A 9 -4.57 6.18 -10.95
CA ILE A 9 -4.73 5.53 -9.63
C ILE A 9 -4.95 6.62 -8.58
N LEU A 10 -6.03 6.50 -7.81
CA LEU A 10 -6.28 7.32 -6.62
C LEU A 10 -6.15 6.43 -5.38
N VAL A 11 -5.35 6.86 -4.41
CA VAL A 11 -5.16 6.16 -3.14
C VAL A 11 -5.78 6.99 -2.03
N SER A 12 -6.82 6.45 -1.41
CA SER A 12 -7.37 6.90 -0.13
C SER A 12 -6.42 6.41 0.97
N ALA A 13 -5.45 7.24 1.35
CA ALA A 13 -4.32 6.86 2.20
C ALA A 13 -4.61 7.16 3.69
N GLY A 14 -5.21 6.17 4.35
CA GLY A 14 -5.27 6.10 5.81
C GLY A 14 -3.96 5.56 6.39
N TYR A 15 -3.38 6.29 7.34
CA TYR A 15 -2.19 5.90 8.09
C TYR A 15 -2.52 5.31 9.47
N ASP A 16 -3.79 5.02 9.71
CA ASP A 16 -4.28 4.37 10.93
C ASP A 16 -3.87 2.89 11.03
N ILE A 17 -3.33 2.29 9.97
CA ILE A 17 -2.67 0.98 10.03
C ILE A 17 -1.24 1.03 10.63
N TYR A 18 -0.77 2.21 11.05
CA TYR A 18 0.51 2.38 11.72
C TYR A 18 0.59 1.59 13.04
N PHE A 19 1.76 1.05 13.36
CA PHE A 19 1.91 0.07 14.46
C PHE A 19 1.59 0.57 15.88
N GLN A 20 1.52 1.88 16.10
CA GLN A 20 1.07 2.49 17.37
C GLN A 20 -0.16 3.36 17.17
N ASP A 21 -0.85 3.24 16.04
CA ASP A 21 -2.12 3.93 15.89
C ASP A 21 -3.13 3.39 16.91
N PRO A 22 -3.85 4.26 17.63
CA PRO A 22 -4.79 3.83 18.65
C PRO A 22 -6.01 3.09 18.09
N LEU A 23 -6.31 3.18 16.78
CA LEU A 23 -7.51 2.61 16.18
C LEU A 23 -7.25 1.37 15.32
N GLY A 24 -6.19 1.36 14.49
CA GLY A 24 -6.09 0.37 13.42
C GLY A 24 -5.55 -1.02 13.79
N ALA A 25 -4.98 -1.22 14.99
CA ALA A 25 -4.49 -2.52 15.49
C ALA A 25 -3.51 -3.31 14.58
N MET A 26 -3.08 -2.71 13.47
CA MET A 26 -2.11 -3.25 12.53
C MET A 26 -0.68 -2.97 13.02
N LYS A 27 0.32 -3.45 12.26
CA LYS A 27 1.75 -3.32 12.62
C LYS A 27 2.60 -2.74 11.49
N VAL A 28 2.04 -1.82 10.70
CA VAL A 28 2.76 -1.20 9.58
C VAL A 28 3.71 -0.12 10.11
N THR A 29 4.97 -0.17 9.70
CA THR A 29 5.98 0.84 10.02
C THR A 29 6.10 1.86 8.88
N PRO A 30 6.82 2.99 9.07
CA PRO A 30 7.07 3.93 7.97
C PRO A 30 7.73 3.25 6.75
N GLU A 31 8.62 2.27 6.94
CA GLU A 31 9.20 1.46 5.87
C GLU A 31 8.15 0.57 5.18
N GLY A 32 7.16 0.10 5.94
CA GLY A 32 5.99 -0.58 5.40
C GLY A 32 5.19 0.33 4.47
N PHE A 33 4.92 1.57 4.88
CA PHE A 33 4.26 2.56 4.02
C PHE A 33 5.09 2.87 2.77
N ALA A 34 6.40 3.09 2.90
CA ALA A 34 7.28 3.24 1.76
C ALA A 34 7.20 2.04 0.79
N THR A 35 7.17 0.82 1.32
CA THR A 35 7.03 -0.40 0.50
C THR A 35 5.69 -0.43 -0.25
N LEU A 36 4.58 -0.09 0.43
CA LEU A 36 3.26 -0.01 -0.19
C LEU A 36 3.20 1.07 -1.28
N THR A 37 3.75 2.26 -1.01
CA THR A 37 3.83 3.35 -1.99
C THR A 37 4.64 2.93 -3.21
N SER A 38 5.80 2.30 -3.02
CA SER A 38 6.66 1.81 -4.10
C SER A 38 5.92 0.78 -5.00
N LEU A 39 5.17 -0.15 -4.40
CA LEU A 39 4.34 -1.11 -5.15
C LEU A 39 3.23 -0.41 -5.95
N ILE A 40 2.60 0.62 -5.38
CA ILE A 40 1.56 1.39 -6.06
C ILE A 40 2.14 2.23 -7.20
N MET A 41 3.34 2.80 -7.03
CA MET A 41 4.05 3.51 -8.09
C MET A 41 4.37 2.57 -9.27
N ASP A 42 4.82 1.34 -9.01
CA ASP A 42 5.05 0.33 -10.07
C ASP A 42 3.75 -0.01 -10.82
N MET A 43 2.64 -0.14 -10.08
CA MET A 43 1.32 -0.34 -10.68
C MET A 43 0.89 0.87 -11.52
N ALA A 44 1.13 2.10 -11.05
CA ALA A 44 0.79 3.30 -11.80
C ALA A 44 1.64 3.43 -13.07
N GLN A 45 2.93 3.14 -12.97
CA GLN A 45 3.85 3.20 -14.09
C GLN A 45 3.44 2.22 -15.20
N SER A 46 3.11 0.98 -14.83
CA SER A 46 2.73 -0.07 -15.79
C SER A 46 1.32 0.10 -16.38
N ASN A 47 0.40 0.76 -15.68
CA ASN A 47 -1.01 0.79 -16.09
C ASN A 47 -1.51 2.17 -16.56
N CYS A 48 -1.00 3.26 -15.98
CA CYS A 48 -1.50 4.62 -16.23
C CYS A 48 -0.37 5.64 -16.41
N GLN A 49 0.80 5.22 -16.91
CA GLN A 49 1.94 6.11 -17.22
C GLN A 49 2.37 6.96 -16.01
N GLY A 50 2.33 6.36 -14.81
CA GLY A 50 2.73 7.02 -13.57
C GLY A 50 1.70 7.99 -13.00
N ARG A 51 0.50 8.10 -13.59
CA ARG A 51 -0.57 8.96 -13.06
C ARG A 51 -1.11 8.38 -11.74
N LEU A 52 -0.68 8.97 -10.64
CA LEU A 52 -0.98 8.57 -9.28
C LEU A 52 -1.33 9.81 -8.44
N VAL A 53 -2.42 9.72 -7.69
CA VAL A 53 -2.80 10.70 -6.66
C VAL A 53 -2.96 9.96 -5.35
N ILE A 54 -2.35 10.47 -4.28
CA ILE A 54 -2.48 9.97 -2.92
C ILE A 54 -3.14 11.05 -2.08
N THR A 55 -4.30 10.76 -1.50
CA THR A 55 -5.06 11.67 -0.64
C THR A 55 -5.00 11.19 0.80
N LEU A 56 -4.58 12.05 1.73
CA LEU A 56 -4.57 11.73 3.15
C LEU A 56 -5.99 11.54 3.68
N GLU A 57 -6.19 10.49 4.49
CA GLU A 57 -7.46 10.15 5.14
C GLU A 57 -7.27 10.06 6.67
N GLY A 58 -7.39 8.86 7.25
CA GLY A 58 -7.15 8.60 8.67
C GLY A 58 -5.67 8.56 9.07
N GLY A 59 -5.44 8.48 10.38
CA GLY A 59 -4.11 8.48 11.00
C GLY A 59 -4.14 9.29 12.29
N TYR A 60 -4.19 8.59 13.42
CA TYR A 60 -4.56 9.17 14.71
C TYR A 60 -3.40 9.19 15.71
N HIS A 61 -2.31 8.47 15.41
CA HIS A 61 -1.03 8.66 16.10
C HIS A 61 -0.15 9.69 15.39
N LEU A 62 -0.10 10.93 15.89
CA LEU A 62 0.50 12.09 15.21
C LEU A 62 1.96 11.89 14.75
N ASN A 63 2.81 11.30 15.59
CA ASN A 63 4.21 11.02 15.20
C ASN A 63 4.29 9.94 14.12
N GLY A 64 3.40 8.94 14.20
CA GLY A 64 3.31 7.86 13.22
C GLY A 64 2.81 8.35 11.88
N LEU A 65 1.79 9.23 11.91
CA LEU A 65 1.28 9.92 10.74
C LEU A 65 2.39 10.75 10.08
N ARG A 66 3.10 11.59 10.85
CA ARG A 66 4.23 12.39 10.34
C ARG A 66 5.26 11.51 9.64
N ASP A 67 5.73 10.46 10.30
CA ASP A 67 6.83 9.64 9.79
C ASP A 67 6.40 8.78 8.58
N SER A 68 5.16 8.31 8.58
CA SER A 68 4.60 7.50 7.49
C SER A 68 4.24 8.31 6.24
N VAL A 69 3.70 9.53 6.43
CA VAL A 69 3.50 10.48 5.32
C VAL A 69 4.85 10.89 4.74
N LYS A 70 5.85 11.17 5.58
CA LYS A 70 7.21 11.48 5.13
C LYS A 70 7.80 10.32 4.31
N ALA A 71 7.63 9.08 4.76
CA ALA A 71 8.08 7.91 4.01
C ALA A 71 7.40 7.82 2.63
N THR A 72 6.09 8.03 2.57
CA THR A 72 5.32 8.07 1.32
C THR A 72 5.82 9.15 0.37
N LEU A 73 5.99 10.39 0.86
CA LEU A 73 6.49 11.50 0.06
C LEU A 73 7.91 11.24 -0.47
N ARG A 74 8.77 10.64 0.34
CA ARG A 74 10.14 10.27 -0.07
C ARG A 74 10.14 9.27 -1.22
N GLU A 75 9.24 8.29 -1.22
CA GLU A 75 9.10 7.38 -2.38
C GLU A 75 8.67 8.14 -3.63
N LEU A 76 7.66 9.03 -3.52
CA LEU A 76 7.15 9.78 -4.67
C LEU A 76 8.21 10.68 -5.34
N ILE A 77 9.16 11.22 -4.56
CA ILE A 77 10.26 12.05 -5.08
C ILE A 77 11.54 11.27 -5.41
N GLY A 78 11.53 9.94 -5.28
CA GLY A 78 12.68 9.09 -5.58
C GLY A 78 13.78 9.07 -4.50
N GLU A 79 13.50 9.54 -3.29
CA GLU A 79 14.41 9.54 -2.14
C GLU A 79 14.10 8.40 -1.15
N SER A 80 13.84 7.20 -1.69
CA SER A 80 13.38 6.04 -0.92
C SER A 80 14.19 5.79 0.36
N ILE A 81 13.49 5.41 1.43
CA ILE A 81 14.12 4.98 2.70
C ILE A 81 14.45 3.50 2.74
N LEU A 82 14.07 2.75 1.71
CA LEU A 82 14.26 1.32 1.62
C LEU A 82 15.70 1.02 1.24
N SER A 83 16.58 0.84 2.23
CA SER A 83 17.98 0.47 2.00
C SER A 83 18.11 -1.03 1.70
N GLY A 84 17.82 -1.45 0.47
CA GLY A 84 18.02 -2.83 0.01
C GLY A 84 17.19 -3.90 0.74
N SER A 85 16.21 -3.51 1.55
CA SER A 85 15.27 -4.42 2.19
C SER A 85 14.39 -5.08 1.12
N LYS A 86 14.31 -6.41 1.13
CA LYS A 86 13.33 -7.13 0.31
C LYS A 86 11.93 -6.60 0.64
N ARG A 87 11.09 -6.44 -0.39
CA ARG A 87 9.64 -6.20 -0.25
C ARG A 87 8.92 -7.45 0.28
N GLU A 88 9.39 -8.00 1.41
CA GLU A 88 8.88 -9.22 2.03
C GLU A 88 8.19 -8.88 3.35
N GLY A 89 6.88 -9.10 3.38
CA GLY A 89 6.08 -9.06 4.60
C GLY A 89 6.11 -10.40 5.33
N ARG A 90 5.77 -10.38 6.62
CA ARG A 90 5.54 -11.62 7.39
C ARG A 90 4.31 -12.33 6.84
N LYS A 91 4.46 -13.58 6.38
CA LYS A 91 3.32 -14.42 6.03
C LYS A 91 2.64 -14.94 7.29
N LEU A 92 1.32 -14.77 7.38
CA LEU A 92 0.49 -15.34 8.43
C LEU A 92 -0.51 -16.29 7.77
N SER A 93 -0.63 -17.51 8.30
CA SER A 93 -1.52 -18.54 7.74
C SER A 93 -2.99 -18.14 7.74
N SER A 94 -3.40 -17.26 8.68
CA SER A 94 -4.74 -16.66 8.69
C SER A 94 -4.97 -15.71 7.51
N THR A 95 -3.96 -14.92 7.12
CA THR A 95 -4.03 -14.01 5.97
C THR A 95 -4.13 -14.76 4.65
N GLU A 96 -3.40 -15.86 4.49
CA GLU A 96 -3.46 -16.69 3.28
C GLU A 96 -4.88 -17.23 3.02
N LYS A 97 -5.55 -17.74 4.07
CA LYS A 97 -6.95 -18.21 3.95
C LYS A 97 -7.90 -17.11 3.51
N ILE A 98 -7.70 -15.88 4.00
CA ILE A 98 -8.52 -14.72 3.60
C ILE A 98 -8.26 -14.35 2.14
N ILE A 99 -6.99 -14.33 1.71
CA ILE A 99 -6.62 -14.05 0.32
C ILE A 99 -7.26 -15.05 -0.63
N GLU A 100 -7.20 -16.35 -0.32
CA GLU A 100 -7.83 -17.39 -1.16
C GLU A 100 -9.34 -17.23 -1.23
N LYS A 101 -9.99 -16.87 -0.11
CA LYS A 101 -11.42 -16.56 -0.12
C LYS A 101 -11.77 -15.34 -0.99
N VAL A 102 -10.94 -14.29 -0.97
CA VAL A 102 -11.11 -13.10 -1.82
C VAL A 102 -10.97 -13.50 -3.31
N LYS A 103 -9.95 -14.30 -3.67
CA LYS A 103 -9.78 -14.79 -5.04
C LYS A 103 -10.97 -15.62 -5.50
N GLU A 104 -11.46 -16.54 -4.67
CA GLU A 104 -12.60 -17.39 -5.00
C GLU A 104 -13.85 -16.59 -5.36
N VAL A 105 -14.12 -15.51 -4.63
CA VAL A 105 -15.25 -14.60 -4.91
C VAL A 105 -15.04 -13.83 -6.22
N HIS A 106 -13.80 -13.40 -6.48
CA HIS A 106 -13.49 -12.49 -7.57
C HIS A 106 -13.14 -13.17 -8.90
N LYS A 107 -12.77 -14.46 -8.92
CA LYS A 107 -12.39 -15.20 -10.16
C LYS A 107 -13.47 -15.22 -11.24
N ALA A 108 -14.73 -15.04 -10.87
CA ALA A 108 -15.84 -14.93 -11.82
C ALA A 108 -15.78 -13.65 -12.68
N PHE A 109 -15.06 -12.62 -12.22
CA PHE A 109 -14.99 -11.31 -12.86
C PHE A 109 -13.60 -10.97 -13.41
N TRP A 110 -12.56 -11.67 -12.94
CA TRP A 110 -11.17 -11.39 -13.29
C TRP A 110 -10.50 -12.68 -13.74
N SER A 111 -10.15 -12.74 -15.01
CA SER A 111 -9.48 -13.89 -15.63
C SER A 111 -8.05 -14.09 -15.13
N SER A 112 -7.46 -13.07 -14.52
CA SER A 112 -6.12 -13.10 -13.92
C SER A 112 -6.04 -13.72 -12.52
N LEU A 113 -7.17 -14.13 -11.92
CA LEU A 113 -7.26 -14.68 -10.56
C LEU A 113 -7.39 -16.21 -10.52
#